data_AF-A0A3S4C0P4-F1
#
_entry.id   AF-A0A3S4C0P4-F1
#
_cell.length_a   1.000
_cell.length_b   1.000
_cell.length_c   1.000
_cell.angle_alpha   90.00
_cell.angle_beta   90.00
_cell.angle_gamma   90.00
#
_symmetry.space_group_name_H-M   'P 1'
#
loop_
_entity.id
_entity.type
_entity.pdbx_description
1 polymer ?
#
loop_
_entity_poly.entity_id
_entity_poly.type
_entity_poly.pdbx_seq_one_letter_code
_entity_poly.pdbx_strand_id
1 'polypeptide(L)'
;MALSAEDIQMVSGVWSKIFADAESNGAVVLSRMFKEYPHTVKYFKNFPELQSIAETASAADIAGLAEVRGHAKTVLTAFNDMVQHLENIDTLKETATPLAKKHSEELKVDVKDFKILCDNLVDLVGEKQDEDAKTTFKKAVDVIYENISAAY
;
A
#
# COMPACT_ATOMS: atom_id res chain seq x y z
N MET A 1 -11.42 14.22 -2.94
CA MET A 1 -11.32 15.56 -2.29
C MET A 1 -9.96 16.19 -2.63
N ALA A 2 -9.76 17.51 -2.54
CA ALA A 2 -8.43 18.13 -2.70
C ALA A 2 -7.74 18.28 -1.34
N LEU A 3 -6.45 17.92 -1.25
CA LEU A 3 -5.64 18.10 -0.05
C LEU A 3 -5.17 19.55 0.08
N SER A 4 -5.04 20.06 1.31
CA SER A 4 -4.42 21.36 1.53
C SER A 4 -2.89 21.27 1.38
N ALA A 5 -2.22 22.41 1.18
CA ALA A 5 -0.76 22.46 1.15
C ALA A 5 -0.11 21.95 2.46
N GLU A 6 -0.76 22.23 3.60
CA GLU A 6 -0.34 21.73 4.91
C GLU A 6 -0.48 20.20 5.01
N ASP A 7 -1.61 19.65 4.53
CA ASP A 7 -1.79 18.19 4.46
C ASP A 7 -0.68 17.55 3.61
N ILE A 8 -0.40 18.10 2.42
CA ILE A 8 0.62 17.56 1.49
C ILE A 8 2.02 17.62 2.12
N GLN A 9 2.36 18.72 2.80
CA GLN A 9 3.66 18.87 3.47
C GLN A 9 3.82 17.83 4.60
N MET A 10 2.78 17.64 5.42
CA MET A 10 2.80 16.64 6.49
C MET A 10 2.90 15.23 5.94
N VAL A 11 2.10 14.89 4.92
CA VAL A 11 2.13 13.59 4.24
C VAL A 11 3.51 13.31 3.68
N SER A 12 4.13 14.27 2.99
CA SER A 12 5.48 14.12 2.43
C SER A 12 6.52 13.85 3.52
N GLY A 13 6.44 14.59 4.64
CA GLY A 13 7.34 14.41 5.78
C GLY A 13 7.20 13.03 6.44
N VAL A 14 5.96 12.59 6.69
CA VAL A 14 5.66 11.27 7.24
C VAL A 14 6.09 10.17 6.29
N TRP A 15 5.73 10.28 5.01
CA TRP A 15 6.03 9.30 3.98
C TRP A 15 7.52 9.07 3.82
N SER A 16 8.34 10.13 3.85
CA SER A 16 9.80 10.00 3.75
C SER A 16 10.40 9.06 4.80
N LYS A 17 9.85 9.05 6.03
CA LYS A 17 10.29 8.18 7.12
C LYS A 17 9.83 6.74 6.93
N ILE A 18 8.61 6.54 6.43
CA ILE A 18 8.08 5.19 6.13
C ILE A 18 8.84 4.58 4.95
N PHE A 19 9.08 5.36 3.90
CA PHE A 19 9.75 4.90 2.69
C PHE A 19 11.24 4.60 2.92
N ALA A 20 11.88 5.22 3.92
CA ALA A 20 13.28 4.94 4.30
C ALA A 20 13.53 3.46 4.63
N ASP A 21 12.51 2.73 5.09
CA ASP A 21 12.55 1.27 5.32
C ASP A 21 11.41 0.57 4.56
N ALA A 22 11.32 0.86 3.25
CA ALA A 22 10.21 0.41 2.41
C ALA A 22 10.01 -1.12 2.41
N GLU A 23 11.11 -1.88 2.42
CA GLU A 23 11.04 -3.34 2.43
C GLU A 23 10.39 -3.87 3.71
N SER A 24 10.85 -3.42 4.89
CA SER A 24 10.32 -3.92 6.15
C SER A 24 8.92 -3.37 6.44
N ASN A 25 8.70 -2.08 6.19
CA ASN A 25 7.40 -1.44 6.43
C ASN A 25 6.32 -2.02 5.49
N GLY A 26 6.62 -2.17 4.20
CA GLY A 26 5.68 -2.77 3.26
C GLY A 26 5.44 -4.25 3.55
N ALA A 27 6.43 -4.98 4.05
CA ALA A 27 6.27 -6.40 4.41
C ALA A 27 5.32 -6.57 5.60
N VAL A 28 5.36 -5.65 6.58
CA VAL A 28 4.39 -5.61 7.69
C VAL A 28 2.97 -5.34 7.17
N VAL A 29 2.81 -4.39 6.24
CA VAL A 29 1.50 -4.08 5.64
C VAL A 29 0.92 -5.28 4.89
N LEU A 30 1.73 -5.94 4.06
CA LEU A 30 1.31 -7.12 3.30
C LEU A 30 1.06 -8.32 4.22
N SER A 31 1.88 -8.54 5.25
CA SER A 31 1.67 -9.68 6.14
C SER A 31 0.39 -9.56 6.96
N ARG A 32 0.01 -8.34 7.39
CA ARG A 32 -1.32 -8.07 7.98
C ARG A 32 -2.44 -8.42 7.01
N MET A 33 -2.33 -7.98 5.76
CA MET A 33 -3.32 -8.29 4.72
C MET A 33 -3.48 -9.80 4.53
N PHE A 34 -2.38 -10.55 4.44
CA PHE A 34 -2.45 -12.02 4.27
C PHE A 34 -3.02 -12.74 5.50
N LYS A 35 -2.74 -12.28 6.72
CA LYS A 35 -3.24 -12.91 7.94
C LYS A 35 -4.71 -12.59 8.21
N GLU A 36 -5.10 -11.33 8.05
CA GLU A 36 -6.47 -10.87 8.36
C GLU A 36 -7.45 -11.19 7.22
N TYR A 37 -6.93 -11.27 5.99
CA TYR A 37 -7.71 -11.50 4.78
C TYR A 37 -7.08 -12.61 3.93
N PRO A 38 -7.14 -13.89 4.36
CA PRO A 38 -6.45 -15.00 3.70
C PRO A 38 -6.82 -15.20 2.22
N HIS A 39 -8.00 -14.74 1.79
CA HIS A 39 -8.41 -14.80 0.38
C HIS A 39 -7.50 -14.01 -0.55
N THR A 40 -6.73 -13.04 -0.02
CA THR A 40 -5.79 -12.22 -0.79
C THR A 40 -4.55 -12.99 -1.23
N VAL A 41 -4.18 -14.06 -0.50
CA VAL A 41 -3.03 -14.93 -0.81
C VAL A 41 -3.18 -15.60 -2.19
N LYS A 42 -4.40 -15.79 -2.68
CA LYS A 42 -4.67 -16.41 -3.99
C LYS A 42 -4.07 -15.65 -5.18
N TYR A 43 -3.79 -14.35 -5.03
CA TYR A 43 -3.19 -13.53 -6.09
C TYR A 43 -1.67 -13.78 -6.20
N PHE A 44 -1.05 -14.33 -5.16
CA PHE A 44 0.39 -14.53 -5.05
C PHE A 44 0.81 -15.97 -5.35
N LYS A 45 0.29 -16.56 -6.44
CA LYS A 45 0.58 -17.97 -6.81
C LYS A 45 2.05 -18.23 -7.12
N ASN A 46 2.78 -17.19 -7.50
CA ASN A 46 4.21 -17.27 -7.81
C ASN A 46 5.10 -17.14 -6.56
N PHE A 47 4.50 -17.12 -5.36
CA PHE A 47 5.19 -16.92 -4.09
C PHE A 47 5.16 -18.24 -3.30
N PRO A 48 6.01 -19.22 -3.65
CA PRO A 48 5.89 -20.58 -3.14
C PRO A 48 6.06 -20.69 -1.62
N GLU A 49 6.89 -19.85 -1.00
CA GLU A 49 7.09 -19.89 0.45
C GLU A 49 5.83 -19.39 1.18
N LEU A 50 5.24 -18.29 0.73
CA LEU A 50 4.00 -17.72 1.21
C LEU A 50 2.86 -18.72 1.06
N GLN A 51 2.70 -19.34 -0.11
CA GLN A 51 1.68 -20.37 -0.32
C GLN A 51 1.84 -21.53 0.67
N SER A 52 3.07 -21.88 1.04
CA SER A 52 3.34 -23.00 1.96
C SER A 52 3.04 -22.68 3.43
N ILE A 53 3.12 -21.41 3.84
CA ILE A 53 3.03 -21.03 5.26
C ILE A 53 1.87 -20.09 5.62
N ALA A 54 1.16 -19.49 4.65
CA ALA A 54 0.20 -18.41 4.91
C ALA A 54 -0.87 -18.73 5.97
N GLU A 55 -1.38 -19.97 5.96
CA GLU A 55 -2.43 -20.40 6.88
C GLU A 55 -1.93 -20.55 8.33
N THR A 56 -0.70 -21.01 8.53
CA THR A 56 -0.18 -21.45 9.84
C THR A 56 0.82 -20.49 10.47
N ALA A 57 1.55 -19.72 9.67
CA ALA A 57 2.60 -18.83 10.13
C ALA A 57 2.07 -17.54 10.77
N SER A 58 2.88 -16.90 11.62
CA SER A 58 2.55 -15.58 12.16
C SER A 58 2.72 -14.48 11.10
N ALA A 59 2.17 -13.29 11.34
CA ALA A 59 2.42 -12.12 10.48
C ALA A 59 3.91 -11.75 10.42
N ALA A 60 4.67 -12.00 11.50
CA ALA A 60 6.10 -11.74 11.56
C ALA A 60 6.89 -12.70 10.66
N ASP A 61 6.55 -13.99 10.68
CA ASP A 61 7.17 -15.00 9.81
C ASP A 61 6.90 -14.70 8.33
N ILE A 62 5.65 -14.34 7.98
CA ILE A 62 5.27 -13.94 6.62
C ILE A 62 6.02 -12.68 6.18
N ALA A 63 6.16 -11.67 7.05
CA ALA A 63 6.93 -10.46 6.74
C ALA A 63 8.44 -10.72 6.58
N GLY A 64 8.93 -11.85 7.10
CA GLY A 64 10.31 -12.31 6.95
C GLY A 64 10.62 -12.92 5.58
N LEU A 65 9.61 -13.33 4.81
CA LEU A 65 9.80 -13.98 3.52
C LEU A 65 10.43 -13.03 2.49
N ALA A 66 11.47 -13.49 1.80
CA ALA A 66 12.20 -12.69 0.81
C ALA A 66 11.28 -12.21 -0.33
N GLU A 67 10.38 -13.06 -0.80
CA GLU A 67 9.40 -12.73 -1.83
C GLU A 67 8.39 -11.67 -1.38
N VAL A 68 7.94 -11.72 -0.11
CA VAL A 68 7.05 -10.70 0.46
C VAL A 68 7.79 -9.37 0.60
N ARG A 69 9.04 -9.37 1.08
CA ARG A 69 9.87 -8.15 1.19
C ARG A 69 10.18 -7.54 -0.17
N GLY A 70 10.48 -8.36 -1.17
CA GLY A 70 10.70 -7.90 -2.55
C GLY A 70 9.46 -7.24 -3.15
N HIS A 71 8.29 -7.83 -2.94
CA HIS A 71 7.04 -7.23 -3.40
C HIS A 71 6.63 -5.98 -2.62
N ALA A 72 6.83 -5.99 -1.30
CA ALA A 72 6.61 -4.85 -0.41
C ALA A 72 7.33 -3.59 -0.92
N LYS A 73 8.59 -3.74 -1.33
CA LYS A 73 9.34 -2.65 -1.96
C LYS A 73 8.65 -2.12 -3.21
N THR A 74 8.22 -3.02 -4.09
CA THR A 74 7.52 -2.66 -5.33
C THR A 74 6.25 -1.85 -5.04
N VAL A 75 5.46 -2.30 -4.07
CA VAL A 75 4.24 -1.61 -3.63
C VAL A 75 4.56 -0.22 -3.09
N LEU A 76 5.49 -0.10 -2.14
CA LEU A 76 5.80 1.20 -1.55
C LEU A 76 6.53 2.14 -2.53
N THR A 77 7.27 1.63 -3.51
CA THR A 77 7.79 2.46 -4.62
C THR A 77 6.65 3.04 -5.45
N ALA A 78 5.63 2.25 -5.81
CA ALA A 78 4.48 2.78 -6.53
C ALA A 78 3.70 3.82 -5.70
N PHE A 79 3.52 3.59 -4.40
CA PHE A 79 2.96 4.62 -3.51
C PHE A 79 3.83 5.87 -3.44
N ASN A 80 5.16 5.73 -3.44
CA ASN A 80 6.06 6.87 -3.42
C ASN A 80 5.87 7.77 -4.63
N ASP A 81 5.76 7.18 -5.82
CA ASP A 81 5.51 7.94 -7.05
C ASP A 81 4.15 8.65 -6.98
N MET A 82 3.12 8.01 -6.45
CA MET A 82 1.80 8.63 -6.27
C MET A 82 1.80 9.76 -5.22
N VAL A 83 2.51 9.60 -4.10
CA VAL A 83 2.63 10.61 -3.05
C VAL A 83 3.30 11.89 -3.57
N GLN A 84 4.24 11.77 -4.51
CA GLN A 84 4.90 12.92 -5.13
C GLN A 84 3.97 13.76 -6.01
N HIS A 85 2.79 13.25 -6.38
CA HIS A 85 1.86 13.92 -7.29
C HIS A 85 0.56 14.35 -6.60
N LEU A 86 0.52 14.38 -5.27
CA LEU A 86 -0.69 14.77 -4.51
C LEU A 86 -1.15 16.21 -4.76
N GLU A 87 -0.25 17.09 -5.24
CA GLU A 87 -0.58 18.47 -5.63
C GLU A 87 -1.24 18.58 -7.02
N ASN A 88 -1.07 17.57 -7.88
CA ASN A 88 -1.59 17.55 -9.24
C ASN A 88 -2.35 16.25 -9.52
N ILE A 89 -3.67 16.32 -9.41
CA ILE A 89 -4.57 15.18 -9.60
C ILE A 89 -4.49 14.58 -11.00
N ASP A 90 -4.23 15.37 -12.04
CA ASP A 90 -4.15 14.83 -13.40
C ASP A 90 -2.88 13.99 -13.57
N THR A 91 -1.74 14.46 -13.05
CA THR A 91 -0.51 13.65 -13.01
C THR A 91 -0.67 12.42 -12.10
N LEU A 92 -1.34 12.54 -10.95
CA LEU A 92 -1.64 11.40 -10.09
C LEU A 92 -2.44 10.31 -10.82
N LYS A 93 -3.46 10.70 -11.60
CA LYS A 93 -4.25 9.76 -12.42
C LYS A 93 -3.38 9.07 -13.46
N GLU A 94 -2.54 9.82 -14.16
CA GLU A 94 -1.61 9.27 -15.15
C GLU A 94 -0.66 8.24 -14.51
N THR A 95 -0.14 8.52 -13.31
CA THR A 95 0.71 7.60 -12.55
C THR A 95 -0.05 6.38 -12.04
N ALA A 96 -1.30 6.53 -11.59
CA ALA A 96 -2.11 5.43 -11.05
C ALA A 96 -2.65 4.49 -12.15
N THR A 97 -2.89 4.99 -13.36
CA THR A 97 -3.58 4.25 -14.44
C THR A 97 -2.86 2.95 -14.86
N PRO A 98 -1.54 2.93 -15.14
CA PRO A 98 -0.84 1.69 -15.48
C PRO A 98 -0.91 0.65 -14.38
N LEU A 99 -0.84 1.09 -13.12
CA LEU A 99 -0.96 0.22 -11.96
C LEU A 99 -2.35 -0.40 -11.87
N ALA A 100 -3.41 0.42 -12.00
CA ALA A 100 -4.79 -0.04 -11.96
C ALA A 100 -5.06 -1.08 -13.05
N LYS A 101 -4.69 -0.79 -14.31
CA LYS A 101 -4.87 -1.71 -15.44
C LYS A 101 -4.13 -3.02 -15.25
N LYS A 102 -2.88 -2.99 -14.77
CA LYS A 102 -2.13 -4.21 -14.48
C LYS A 102 -2.88 -5.08 -13.46
N HIS A 103 -3.39 -4.49 -12.39
CA HIS A 103 -4.08 -5.24 -11.35
C HIS A 103 -5.48 -5.72 -11.77
N SER A 104 -6.20 -4.94 -12.56
CA SER A 104 -7.55 -5.27 -13.02
C SER A 104 -7.57 -6.23 -14.22
N GLU A 105 -6.76 -5.95 -15.23
CA GLU A 105 -6.77 -6.66 -16.51
C GLU A 105 -5.87 -7.90 -16.50
N GLU A 106 -4.68 -7.84 -15.87
CA GLU A 106 -3.72 -8.95 -15.91
C GLU A 106 -3.79 -9.81 -14.64
N LEU A 107 -3.67 -9.19 -13.47
CA LEU A 107 -3.58 -9.91 -12.19
C LEU A 107 -4.95 -10.31 -11.62
N LYS A 108 -6.04 -9.74 -12.15
CA LYS A 108 -7.43 -10.00 -11.75
C LYS A 108 -7.67 -9.83 -10.24
N VAL A 109 -7.04 -8.81 -9.65
CA VAL A 109 -7.24 -8.42 -8.25
C VAL A 109 -8.56 -7.66 -8.13
N ASP A 110 -9.35 -7.89 -7.08
CA ASP A 110 -10.54 -7.08 -6.79
C ASP A 110 -10.08 -5.71 -6.25
N VAL A 111 -10.60 -4.62 -6.82
CA VAL A 111 -10.28 -3.25 -6.36
C VAL A 111 -10.56 -3.06 -4.86
N LYS A 112 -11.53 -3.79 -4.29
CA LYS A 112 -11.83 -3.73 -2.85
C LYS A 112 -10.67 -4.22 -1.98
N ASP A 113 -9.84 -5.12 -2.50
CA ASP A 113 -8.68 -5.64 -1.77
C ASP A 113 -7.56 -4.58 -1.66
N PHE A 114 -7.54 -3.56 -2.52
CA PHE A 114 -6.64 -2.40 -2.35
C PHE A 114 -6.98 -1.57 -1.12
N LYS A 115 -8.27 -1.50 -0.75
CA LYS A 115 -8.69 -0.75 0.42
C LYS A 115 -8.12 -1.34 1.70
N ILE A 116 -8.01 -2.67 1.78
CA ILE A 116 -7.38 -3.39 2.89
C ILE A 116 -5.90 -3.00 3.01
N LEU A 117 -5.17 -3.00 1.88
CA LEU A 117 -3.76 -2.62 1.87
C LEU A 117 -3.57 -1.15 2.29
N CYS A 118 -4.44 -0.27 1.81
CA CYS A 118 -4.47 1.15 2.17
C CYS A 118 -4.70 1.35 3.67
N ASP A 119 -5.67 0.64 4.26
CA ASP A 119 -5.98 0.73 5.68
C ASP A 119 -4.82 0.24 6.55
N ASN A 120 -4.21 -0.90 6.20
CA ASN A 120 -3.04 -1.42 6.90
C ASN A 120 -1.84 -0.46 6.85
N LEU A 121 -1.67 0.26 5.74
CA LEU A 121 -0.63 1.28 5.59
C LEU A 121 -0.89 2.51 6.47
N VAL A 122 -2.15 2.96 6.55
CA VAL A 122 -2.57 4.06 7.44
C VAL A 122 -2.35 3.68 8.90
N ASP A 123 -2.69 2.46 9.29
CA ASP A 123 -2.46 1.97 10.65
C ASP A 123 -0.97 1.90 10.99
N LEU A 124 -0.13 1.40 10.08
CA LEU A 124 1.32 1.41 10.26
C LEU A 124 1.88 2.84 10.46
N VAL A 125 1.35 3.82 9.72
CA VAL A 125 1.73 5.23 9.89
C VAL A 125 1.39 5.73 11.29
N GLY A 126 0.18 5.45 11.78
CA GLY A 126 -0.22 5.84 13.13
C GLY A 126 0.65 5.21 14.22
N GLU A 127 0.98 3.92 14.07
CA GLU A 127 1.86 3.22 15.01
C GLU A 127 3.28 3.78 15.06
N LYS A 128 3.81 4.23 13.91
CA LYS A 128 5.20 4.72 13.79
C LYS A 128 5.33 6.22 14.04
N GLN A 129 4.26 6.97 13.91
CA GLN A 129 4.22 8.42 14.07
C GLN A 129 3.27 8.79 15.23
N ASP A 130 2.12 9.38 14.93
CA ASP A 130 1.08 9.79 15.87
C ASP A 130 -0.30 9.83 15.18
N GLU A 131 -1.35 10.11 15.95
CA GLU A 131 -2.74 10.13 15.45
C GLU A 131 -3.03 11.27 14.46
N ASP A 132 -2.31 12.40 14.57
CA ASP A 132 -2.46 13.53 13.64
C ASP A 132 -1.87 13.17 12.27
N ALA A 133 -0.70 12.55 12.27
CA ALA A 133 -0.07 11.97 11.09
C ALA A 133 -0.95 10.89 10.47
N LYS A 134 -1.52 9.99 11.27
CA LYS A 134 -2.46 8.96 10.81
C LYS A 134 -3.65 9.57 10.09
N THR A 135 -4.31 10.54 10.73
CA THR A 135 -5.51 11.19 10.20
C THR A 135 -5.22 11.92 8.90
N THR A 136 -4.11 12.66 8.84
CA THR A 136 -3.71 13.43 7.65
C THR A 136 -3.27 12.50 6.51
N PHE A 137 -2.50 11.46 6.83
CA PHE A 137 -2.06 10.45 5.85
C PHE A 137 -3.24 9.68 5.27
N LYS A 138 -4.27 9.37 6.08
CA LYS A 138 -5.49 8.74 5.61
C LYS A 138 -6.16 9.55 4.49
N LYS A 139 -6.24 10.88 4.61
CA LYS A 139 -6.82 11.72 3.54
C LYS A 139 -6.08 11.54 2.21
N ALA A 140 -4.75 11.48 2.24
CA ALA A 140 -3.95 11.28 1.03
C ALA A 140 -4.12 9.88 0.45
N VAL A 141 -4.14 8.85 1.30
CA VAL A 141 -4.40 7.47 0.88
C VAL A 141 -5.80 7.32 0.28
N ASP A 142 -6.82 7.99 0.84
CA ASP A 142 -8.17 8.00 0.27
C ASP A 142 -8.17 8.61 -1.14
N VAL A 143 -7.46 9.72 -1.36
CA VAL A 143 -7.30 10.33 -2.69
C VAL A 143 -6.58 9.39 -3.66
N ILE A 144 -5.50 8.74 -3.23
CA ILE A 144 -4.78 7.76 -4.04
C ILE A 144 -5.69 6.59 -4.43
N TYR A 145 -6.41 6.02 -3.45
CA TYR A 145 -7.35 4.92 -3.67
C TYR A 145 -8.48 5.32 -4.62
N GLU A 146 -9.07 6.51 -4.47
CA GLU A 146 -10.09 7.03 -5.39
C GLU A 146 -9.58 7.07 -6.84
N ASN A 147 -8.33 7.48 -7.06
CA ASN A 147 -7.74 7.56 -8.40
C ASN A 147 -7.37 6.18 -8.97
N ILE A 148 -6.87 5.25 -8.15
CA ILE A 148 -6.67 3.85 -8.56
C ILE A 148 -8.01 3.22 -8.94
N SER A 149 -9.03 3.40 -8.11
CA SER A 149 -10.37 2.83 -8.31
C SER A 149 -11.07 3.41 -9.53
N ALA A 150 -10.84 4.68 -9.87
CA ALA A 150 -11.40 5.31 -11.05
C ALA A 150 -10.79 4.79 -12.38
N ALA A 151 -9.58 4.26 -12.32
CA ALA A 151 -8.84 3.72 -13.47
C ALA A 151 -8.89 2.19 -13.59
N TYR A 152 -9.63 1.52 -12.70
CA TYR A 152 -9.71 0.07 -12.55
C TYR A 152 -10.69 -0.57 -13.54
#